data_AF-A0A1E4EJD9-F1
#
_entry.id   AF-A0A1E4EJD9-F1
#
_cell.length_a   1.000
_cell.length_b   1.000
_cell.length_c   1.000
_cell.angle_alpha   90.00
_cell.angle_beta   90.00
_cell.angle_gamma   90.00
#
_symmetry.space_group_name_H-M   'P 1'
#
loop_
_entity.id
_entity.type
_entity.pdbx_description
1 polymer ?
#
loop_
_entity_poly.entity_id
_entity_poly.type
_entity_poly.pdbx_seq_one_letter_code
_entity_poly.pdbx_strand_id
1 'polypeptide(L)'
;MTREAFAPYGEVIEVGGAKEIREINYGNTRRFHDLAGLDMGEGRALVSIFRSSPLPRPIPLKVMEVHPLGSQAFMPLNGRPYLVVVAGQGEFQTENLRVFLAGPEQGVNYHKGCWHHYSLALDE
;
A
#
# COMPACT_ATOMS: atom_id res chain seq x y z
N MET A 1 -0.44 -10.23 3.17
CA MET A 1 -0.52 -9.58 4.51
C MET A 1 -1.97 -9.60 5.01
N THR A 2 -2.23 -9.32 6.29
CA THR A 2 -3.61 -9.12 6.80
C THR A 2 -3.89 -7.64 7.06
N ARG A 3 -5.16 -7.26 6.97
CA ARG A 3 -5.59 -5.87 7.22
C ARG A 3 -5.32 -5.47 8.67
N GLU A 4 -5.59 -6.38 9.60
CA GLU A 4 -5.48 -6.13 11.03
C GLU A 4 -4.03 -5.86 11.43
N ALA A 5 -3.07 -6.55 10.79
CA ALA A 5 -1.65 -6.31 11.03
C ALA A 5 -1.13 -5.04 10.33
N PHE A 6 -1.77 -4.61 9.23
CA PHE A 6 -1.36 -3.43 8.46
C PHE A 6 -2.05 -2.12 8.90
N ALA A 7 -3.16 -2.22 9.65
CA ALA A 7 -3.99 -1.09 10.08
C ALA A 7 -3.23 0.09 10.74
N PRO A 8 -2.12 -0.10 11.50
CA PRO A 8 -1.37 1.02 12.05
C PRO A 8 -0.63 1.88 11.01
N TYR A 9 -0.46 1.36 9.80
CA TYR A 9 0.35 1.97 8.73
C TYR A 9 -0.50 2.47 7.57
N GLY A 10 -1.72 1.95 7.43
CA GLY A 10 -2.52 2.15 6.24
C GLY A 10 -3.70 1.20 6.10
N GLU A 11 -4.21 1.11 4.88
CA GLU A 11 -5.22 0.14 4.47
C GLU A 11 -4.64 -0.85 3.45
N VAL A 12 -5.12 -2.10 3.52
CA VAL A 12 -4.89 -3.09 2.45
C VAL A 12 -6.04 -2.98 1.46
N ILE A 13 -5.70 -2.76 0.19
CA ILE A 13 -6.66 -2.66 -0.91
C ILE A 13 -6.84 -4.07 -1.48
N GLU A 14 -7.91 -4.75 -1.08
CA GLU A 14 -8.27 -6.08 -1.58
C GLU A 14 -9.78 -6.29 -1.50
N VAL A 15 -10.32 -7.23 -2.28
CA VAL A 15 -11.76 -7.53 -2.30
C VAL A 15 -12.33 -7.85 -0.91
N GLY A 16 -11.59 -8.63 -0.10
CA GLY A 16 -11.95 -8.95 1.29
C GLY A 16 -11.90 -7.75 2.25
N GLY A 17 -11.35 -6.62 1.81
CA GLY A 17 -11.29 -5.35 2.54
C GLY A 17 -12.55 -4.49 2.43
N ALA A 18 -13.51 -4.85 1.58
CA ALA A 18 -14.67 -4.01 1.30
C ALA A 18 -15.52 -3.76 2.54
N LYS A 19 -15.80 -2.49 2.86
CA LYS A 19 -16.75 -2.14 3.92
C LYS A 19 -18.19 -2.42 3.51
N GLU A 20 -18.45 -2.39 2.21
CA GLU A 20 -19.74 -2.69 1.62
C GLU A 20 -19.55 -3.28 0.23
N ILE A 21 -20.36 -4.28 -0.12
CA ILE A 21 -20.43 -4.83 -1.47
C ILE A 21 -21.77 -4.38 -2.07
N ARG A 22 -21.71 -3.56 -3.12
CA ARG A 22 -22.88 -3.06 -3.83
C ARG A 22 -23.03 -3.76 -5.17
N GLU A 23 -24.22 -4.28 -5.46
CA GLU A 23 -24.59 -4.64 -6.82
C GLU A 23 -25.03 -3.39 -7.57
N ILE A 24 -24.38 -3.11 -8.69
CA ILE A 24 -24.68 -1.97 -9.56
C ILE A 24 -24.84 -2.46 -11.00
N ASN A 25 -25.23 -1.56 -11.92
CA ASN A 25 -25.38 -1.87 -13.34
C ASN A 25 -26.32 -3.06 -13.61
N TYR A 26 -27.51 -3.03 -12.99
CA TYR A 26 -28.53 -4.09 -13.10
C TYR A 26 -28.04 -5.48 -12.65
N GLY A 27 -27.14 -5.52 -11.65
CA GLY A 27 -26.56 -6.76 -11.14
C GLY A 27 -25.34 -7.26 -11.91
N ASN A 28 -24.92 -6.59 -12.98
CA ASN A 28 -23.77 -7.00 -13.80
C ASN A 28 -22.41 -6.56 -13.22
N THR A 29 -22.38 -5.88 -12.07
CA THR A 29 -21.14 -5.42 -11.46
C THR A 29 -21.25 -5.45 -9.95
N ARG A 30 -20.24 -6.05 -9.29
CA ARG A 30 -20.04 -5.95 -7.84
C ARG A 30 -19.02 -4.86 -7.56
N ARG A 31 -19.43 -3.82 -6.84
CA ARG A 31 -18.55 -2.76 -6.35
C ARG A 31 -18.11 -3.07 -4.93
N PHE A 32 -16.81 -3.32 -4.77
CA PHE A 32 -16.14 -3.42 -3.48
C PHE A 32 -15.83 -2.01 -2.98
N HIS A 33 -16.69 -1.49 -2.11
CA HIS A 33 -16.71 -0.07 -1.76
C HIS A 33 -15.76 0.25 -0.60
N ASP A 34 -15.17 1.46 -0.68
CA ASP A 34 -14.43 2.12 0.40
C ASP A 34 -13.24 1.30 0.95
N LEU A 35 -12.35 0.90 0.03
CA LEU A 35 -11.15 0.10 0.34
C LEU A 35 -9.97 0.92 0.87
N ALA A 36 -9.93 2.23 0.61
CA ALA A 36 -8.87 3.12 1.06
C ALA A 36 -9.36 4.56 1.20
N GLY A 37 -8.99 5.21 2.30
CA GLY A 37 -9.18 6.64 2.50
C GLY A 37 -7.99 7.41 1.92
N LEU A 38 -8.20 8.08 0.80
CA LEU A 38 -7.15 8.87 0.14
C LEU A 38 -7.11 10.29 0.75
N ASP A 39 -5.97 10.66 1.36
CA ASP A 39 -5.69 12.00 1.89
C ASP A 39 -4.76 12.74 0.93
N MET A 40 -5.22 13.88 0.41
CA MET A 40 -4.44 14.71 -0.53
C MET A 40 -3.93 16.01 0.11
N GLY A 41 -4.22 16.24 1.39
CA GLY A 41 -4.02 17.56 2.01
C GLY A 41 -4.69 18.66 1.18
N GLU A 42 -3.92 19.69 0.82
CA GLU A 42 -4.35 20.76 -0.08
C GLU A 42 -4.03 20.48 -1.57
N GLY A 43 -3.44 19.32 -1.86
CA GLY A 43 -3.06 18.90 -3.20
C GLY A 43 -4.22 18.30 -4.00
N ARG A 44 -3.89 17.79 -5.19
CA ARG A 44 -4.80 17.02 -6.03
C ARG A 44 -4.30 15.59 -6.20
N ALA A 45 -5.23 14.64 -6.36
CA ALA A 45 -4.87 13.27 -6.67
C ALA A 45 -4.16 13.16 -8.03
N LEU A 46 -3.16 12.28 -8.08
CA LEU A 46 -2.42 11.89 -9.27
C LEU A 46 -2.51 10.39 -9.46
N VAL A 47 -2.41 9.95 -10.71
CA VAL A 47 -2.33 8.53 -11.08
C VAL A 47 -1.08 8.35 -11.92
N SER A 48 -0.30 7.33 -11.62
CA SER A 48 0.99 7.06 -12.27
C SER A 48 1.26 5.56 -12.29
N ILE A 49 2.11 5.12 -13.22
CA ILE A 49 2.57 3.74 -13.30
C ILE A 49 4.04 3.72 -12.90
N PHE A 50 4.37 2.89 -11.91
CA PHE A 50 5.74 2.64 -11.48
C PHE A 50 6.19 1.28 -12.03
N ARG A 51 7.42 1.22 -12.52
CA ARG A 51 8.06 -0.03 -12.97
C ARG A 51 9.39 -0.18 -12.22
N SER A 52 9.33 -0.86 -11.08
CA SER A 52 10.49 -1.14 -10.24
C SER A 52 11.23 -2.38 -10.74
N SER A 53 12.56 -2.33 -10.76
CA SER A 53 13.40 -3.52 -10.95
C SER A 53 13.66 -4.20 -9.59
N PRO A 54 13.69 -5.54 -9.53
CA PRO A 54 14.03 -6.24 -8.29
C PRO A 54 15.47 -5.95 -7.86
N LEU A 55 15.69 -5.87 -6.54
CA LEU A 55 17.02 -5.66 -5.96
C LEU A 55 17.75 -7.00 -5.73
N PRO A 56 19.10 -7.02 -5.74
CA PRO A 56 19.87 -8.20 -5.36
C PRO A 56 19.52 -8.69 -3.94
N ARG A 57 19.49 -10.01 -3.75
CA ARG A 57 19.20 -10.65 -2.46
C ARG A 57 20.51 -11.00 -1.72
N PRO A 58 20.60 -10.82 -0.38
CA PRO A 58 19.58 -10.24 0.50
C PRO A 58 19.37 -8.75 0.24
N ILE A 59 18.11 -8.28 0.30
CA ILE A 59 17.75 -6.90 -0.01
C ILE A 59 18.20 -5.99 1.15
N PRO A 60 19.13 -5.04 0.92
CA PRO A 60 19.57 -4.13 1.96
C PRO A 60 18.58 -2.95 2.11
N LEU A 61 17.95 -2.81 3.28
CA LEU A 61 17.11 -1.66 3.61
C LEU A 61 18.01 -0.51 4.08
N LYS A 62 18.18 0.52 3.24
CA LYS A 62 19.10 1.65 3.49
C LYS A 62 18.39 2.98 3.67
N VAL A 63 17.13 3.08 3.26
CA VAL A 63 16.36 4.32 3.26
C VAL A 63 14.92 4.02 3.62
N MET A 64 14.29 4.97 4.29
CA MET A 64 12.84 5.04 4.47
C MET A 64 12.41 6.44 4.06
N GLU A 65 11.22 6.56 3.52
CA GLU A 65 10.60 7.81 3.09
C GLU A 65 9.27 8.02 3.80
N VAL A 66 8.82 9.27 3.83
CA VAL A 66 7.56 9.66 4.45
C VAL A 66 6.91 10.76 3.64
N HIS A 67 5.60 10.66 3.46
CA HIS A 67 4.79 11.71 2.83
C HIS A 67 4.00 12.46 3.91
N PRO A 68 4.45 13.64 4.36
CA PRO A 68 3.84 14.34 5.49
C PRO A 68 2.50 15.01 5.15
N LEU A 69 2.19 15.20 3.86
CA LEU A 69 1.03 15.99 3.41
C LEU A 69 -0.09 15.15 2.77
N GLY A 70 0.11 13.86 2.52
CA GLY A 70 -0.91 13.02 1.91
C GLY A 70 -0.59 11.54 2.02
N SER A 71 -1.58 10.71 1.72
CA SER A 71 -1.46 9.26 1.60
C SER A 71 -0.82 8.87 0.26
N GLN A 72 -0.33 7.64 0.17
CA GLN A 72 0.13 7.08 -1.11
C GLN A 72 -0.33 5.64 -1.27
N ALA A 73 -0.91 5.33 -2.43
CA ALA A 73 -1.40 4.00 -2.74
C ALA A 73 -0.59 3.32 -3.85
N PHE A 74 -0.34 2.03 -3.67
CA PHE A 74 0.22 1.14 -4.69
C PHE A 74 -0.70 -0.06 -4.90
N MET A 75 -0.98 -0.38 -6.16
CA MET A 75 -1.71 -1.58 -6.56
C MET A 75 -0.86 -2.35 -7.59
N PRO A 76 -0.56 -3.64 -7.37
CA PRO A 76 0.15 -4.44 -8.37
C PRO A 76 -0.72 -4.59 -9.62
N LEU A 77 -0.13 -4.33 -10.80
CA LEU A 77 -0.81 -4.48 -12.09
C LEU A 77 -0.44 -5.76 -12.84
N ASN A 78 0.59 -6.47 -12.39
CA ASN A 78 1.13 -7.68 -13.02
C ASN A 78 0.76 -8.97 -12.27
N GLY A 79 -0.07 -8.89 -11.22
CA GLY A 79 -0.46 -10.06 -10.43
C GLY A 79 0.71 -10.75 -9.74
N ARG A 80 1.78 -10.02 -9.38
CA ARG A 80 2.93 -10.56 -8.63
C ARG A 80 2.95 -10.05 -7.19
N PRO A 81 3.38 -10.88 -6.22
CA PRO A 81 3.61 -10.40 -4.87
C PRO A 81 4.78 -9.42 -4.82
N TYR A 82 4.79 -8.57 -3.81
CA TYR A 82 5.83 -7.56 -3.59
C TYR A 82 6.06 -7.34 -2.10
N LEU A 83 7.20 -6.73 -1.75
CA LEU A 83 7.50 -6.41 -0.36
C LEU A 83 7.02 -5.01 0.00
N VAL A 84 6.43 -4.91 1.19
CA VAL A 84 6.03 -3.66 1.81
C VAL A 84 6.78 -3.54 3.13
N VAL A 85 7.54 -2.46 3.28
CA VAL A 85 8.32 -2.18 4.49
C VAL A 85 7.82 -0.87 5.06
N VAL A 86 7.47 -0.86 6.34
CA VAL A 86 6.83 0.28 7.01
C VAL A 86 7.36 0.49 8.42
N ALA A 87 7.21 1.71 8.92
CA ALA A 87 7.28 2.06 10.33
C ALA A 87 6.15 3.05 10.67
N GLY A 88 5.75 3.09 11.95
CA GLY A 88 4.65 3.92 12.42
C GLY A 88 4.93 5.42 12.24
N GLN A 89 3.89 6.24 12.32
CA GLN A 89 4.02 7.70 12.20
C GLN A 89 4.87 8.31 13.33
N GLY A 90 5.44 9.49 13.08
CA GLY A 90 6.25 10.23 14.05
C GLY A 90 7.75 10.14 13.77
N GLU A 91 8.57 10.21 14.82
CA GLU A 91 10.03 10.08 14.70
C GLU A 91 10.41 8.66 14.26
N PHE A 92 11.28 8.55 13.26
CA PHE A 92 11.70 7.26 12.73
C PHE A 92 12.56 6.49 13.75
N GLN A 93 12.20 5.22 13.98
CA GLN A 93 12.94 4.31 14.86
C GLN A 93 13.05 2.95 14.17
N THR A 94 14.27 2.42 14.10
CA THR A 94 14.57 1.17 13.37
C THR A 94 13.88 -0.05 13.96
N GLU A 95 13.58 -0.03 15.26
CA GLU A 95 12.95 -1.11 16.02
C GLU A 95 11.47 -1.28 15.64
N ASN A 96 10.88 -0.23 15.07
CA ASN A 96 9.47 -0.19 14.66
C ASN A 96 9.26 -0.68 13.22
N LEU A 97 10.33 -1.06 12.51
CA LEU A 97 10.22 -1.61 11.17
C LEU A 97 9.39 -2.89 11.18
N ARG A 98 8.47 -2.97 10.23
CA ARG A 98 7.73 -4.18 9.88
C ARG A 98 7.85 -4.43 8.39
N VAL A 99 7.93 -5.71 8.04
CA VAL A 99 8.00 -6.17 6.66
C VAL A 99 6.81 -7.07 6.41
N PHE A 100 6.10 -6.80 5.32
CA PHE A 100 4.95 -7.55 4.86
C PHE A 100 5.20 -8.06 3.45
N LEU A 101 4.78 -9.31 3.21
CA LEU A 101 4.59 -9.82 1.86
C LEU A 101 3.16 -9.51 1.43
N ALA A 102 3.03 -8.59 0.47
CA ALA A 102 1.76 -8.28 -0.18
C ALA A 102 1.46 -9.37 -1.22
N GLY A 103 0.23 -9.89 -1.20
CA GLY A 103 -0.22 -10.85 -2.20
C GLY A 103 -0.38 -10.21 -3.59
N PRO A 104 -0.50 -11.02 -4.65
CA PRO A 104 -0.60 -10.54 -6.03
C PRO A 104 -1.85 -9.69 -6.32
N GLU A 105 -2.88 -9.78 -5.49
CA GLU A 105 -4.14 -9.03 -5.59
C GLU A 105 -4.31 -8.00 -4.46
N GLN A 106 -3.27 -7.80 -3.63
CA GLN A 106 -3.30 -6.87 -2.52
C GLN A 106 -2.57 -5.59 -2.93
N GLY A 107 -3.28 -4.47 -2.95
CA GLY A 107 -2.65 -3.16 -2.89
C GLY A 107 -2.49 -2.67 -1.46
N VAL A 108 -1.81 -1.54 -1.29
CA VAL A 108 -1.72 -0.81 -0.02
C VAL A 108 -1.99 0.66 -0.24
N ASN A 109 -2.59 1.31 0.74
CA ASN A 109 -2.60 2.76 0.90
C ASN A 109 -1.90 3.09 2.21
N TYR A 110 -0.75 3.76 2.16
CA TYR A 110 -0.06 4.25 3.34
C TYR A 110 -0.78 5.49 3.87
N HIS A 111 -1.01 5.55 5.18
CA HIS A 111 -1.52 6.77 5.82
C HIS A 111 -0.52 7.92 5.66
N LYS A 112 -1.04 9.14 5.61
CA LYS A 112 -0.22 10.36 5.70
C LYS A 112 0.72 10.28 6.90
N GLY A 113 1.99 10.58 6.69
CA GLY A 113 3.02 10.55 7.73
C GLY A 113 3.52 9.16 8.12
N CYS A 114 3.05 8.08 7.50
CA CYS A 114 3.61 6.74 7.71
C CYS A 114 4.95 6.60 6.98
N TRP A 115 5.97 6.14 7.71
CA TRP A 115 7.25 5.77 7.11
C TRP A 115 7.08 4.49 6.30
N HIS A 116 7.59 4.50 5.08
CA HIS A 116 7.61 3.33 4.21
C HIS A 116 8.90 3.31 3.38
N HIS A 117 9.20 2.17 2.80
CA HIS A 117 10.23 2.08 1.77
C HIS A 117 9.58 2.26 0.38
N TYR A 118 10.36 2.66 -0.62
CA TYR A 118 9.89 2.65 -2.01
C TYR A 118 9.46 1.25 -2.44
N SER A 119 8.65 1.16 -3.51
CA SER A 119 8.11 -0.10 -4.06
C SER A 119 9.21 -1.14 -4.34
N LEU A 120 9.23 -2.22 -3.55
CA LEU A 120 10.17 -3.33 -3.64
C LEU A 120 9.59 -4.49 -4.45
N ALA A 121 9.93 -4.53 -5.74
CA ALA A 121 9.66 -5.67 -6.60
C ALA A 121 10.48 -6.89 -6.15
N LEU A 122 9.87 -8.08 -6.17
CA LEU A 122 10.54 -9.34 -5.86
C LEU A 122 11.17 -9.99 -7.08
N ASP A 123 10.47 -9.94 -8.21
CA ASP A 123 10.82 -10.55 -9.48
C ASP A 123 10.48 -9.57 -10.64
N GLU A 124 10.91 -9.90 -11.86
CA GLU A 124 10.66 -9.10 -13.08
C GLU A 124 9.18 -9.03 -13.52
#